data_AF-A0A822HNF5-F1
#
_entry.id   AF-A0A822HNF5-F1
#
_cell.length_a   1.000
_cell.length_b   1.000
_cell.length_c   1.000
_cell.angle_alpha   90.00
_cell.angle_beta   90.00
_cell.angle_gamma   90.00
#
_symmetry.space_group_name_H-M   'P 1'
#
loop_
_entity.id
_entity.type
_entity.pdbx_description
1 polymer ?
#
loop_
_entity_poly.entity_id
_entity_poly.type
_entity_poly.pdbx_seq_one_letter_code
_entity_poly.pdbx_strand_id
1 'polypeptide(L)'
;TRSAEARKRRNRKRKLYFRMQRYRYFITRPFYYRFTMKLVRHILAEYNIYYTHVKPVDDLLLIGVKDKIIEQQNERRLLCDIFDRRHYYLFRRQAQYLSRRSNDIQE
;
A
#
# COMPACT_ATOMS: atom_id res chain seq x y z
N THR A 1 -15.05 -1.46 40.03
CA THR A 1 -15.14 -1.35 38.54
C THR A 1 -14.44 -0.08 38.07
N ARG A 2 -13.58 -0.12 37.04
CA ARG A 2 -12.85 1.09 36.54
C ARG A 2 -13.79 2.09 35.88
N SER A 3 -13.62 3.39 36.15
CA SER A 3 -14.42 4.48 35.56
C SER A 3 -14.31 4.56 34.04
N ALA A 4 -15.33 5.15 33.39
CA ALA A 4 -15.37 5.33 31.94
C ALA A 4 -14.19 6.17 31.43
N GLU A 5 -13.77 7.19 32.18
CA GLU A 5 -12.62 8.02 31.85
C GLU A 5 -11.29 7.27 31.88
N ALA A 6 -11.09 6.40 32.88
CA ALA A 6 -9.90 5.55 32.96
C ALA A 6 -9.81 4.57 31.78
N ARG A 7 -10.96 4.01 31.34
CA ARG A 7 -11.04 3.17 30.13
C ARG A 7 -10.71 3.99 28.87
N LYS A 8 -11.25 5.21 28.74
CA LYS A 8 -10.99 6.11 27.61
C LYS A 8 -9.51 6.48 27.49
N ARG A 9 -8.85 6.83 28.61
CA ARG A 9 -7.39 7.11 28.64
C ARG A 9 -6.56 5.90 28.22
N ARG A 10 -6.86 4.70 28.75
CA ARG A 10 -6.16 3.46 28.36
C ARG A 10 -6.31 3.16 26.86
N ASN A 11 -7.52 3.31 26.33
CA ASN A 11 -7.80 3.08 24.91
C ASN A 11 -7.06 4.09 24.02
N ARG A 12 -7.01 5.37 24.42
CA ARG A 12 -6.24 6.40 23.70
C ARG A 12 -4.75 6.04 23.64
N LYS A 13 -4.15 5.63 24.76
CA LYS A 13 -2.74 5.20 24.83
C LYS A 13 -2.48 3.98 23.94
N ARG A 14 -3.36 2.98 23.99
CA ARG A 14 -3.25 1.76 23.17
C ARG A 14 -3.38 2.07 21.67
N LYS A 15 -4.32 2.95 21.29
CA LYS A 15 -4.53 3.38 19.90
C LYS A 15 -3.32 4.16 19.35
N LEU A 16 -2.71 5.02 20.18
CA LEU A 16 -1.47 5.71 19.83
C LEU A 16 -0.32 4.73 19.64
N TYR A 17 -0.14 3.78 20.56
CA TYR A 17 0.89 2.74 20.44
C TYR A 17 0.75 1.94 19.14
N PHE A 18 -0.46 1.49 18.80
CA PHE A 18 -0.70 0.78 17.55
C PHE A 18 -0.47 1.65 16.31
N ARG A 19 -0.76 2.96 16.38
CA ARG A 19 -0.41 3.90 15.31
C ARG A 19 1.10 4.02 15.15
N MET A 20 1.85 4.22 16.22
CA MET A 20 3.32 4.32 16.16
C MET A 20 3.96 3.04 15.63
N GLN A 21 3.49 1.87 16.08
CA GLN A 21 3.94 0.58 15.55
C GLN A 21 3.65 0.43 14.06
N ARG A 22 2.45 0.83 13.61
CA ARG A 22 2.05 0.76 12.20
C ARG A 22 2.97 1.59 11.29
N TYR A 23 3.43 2.75 11.75
CA TYR A 23 4.30 3.65 10.97
C TYR A 23 5.79 3.49 11.29
N ARG A 24 6.18 2.43 12.01
CA ARG A 24 7.58 2.22 12.42
C ARG A 24 8.49 1.86 11.24
N TYR A 25 7.99 1.05 10.31
CA TYR A 25 8.71 0.62 9.12
C TYR A 25 7.82 0.84 7.89
N PHE A 26 8.37 1.49 6.88
CA PHE A 26 7.65 1.81 5.65
C PHE A 26 8.63 2.04 4.51
N ILE A 27 8.19 1.77 3.29
CA ILE A 27 8.87 2.19 2.07
C ILE A 27 8.06 3.30 1.41
N THR A 28 8.75 4.18 0.69
CA THR A 28 8.14 5.28 -0.06
C THR A 28 8.49 5.18 -1.53
N ARG A 29 7.52 5.52 -2.39
CA ARG A 29 7.70 5.58 -3.84
C ARG A 29 7.05 6.86 -4.40
N PRO A 30 7.63 7.54 -5.39
CA PRO A 30 6.94 8.60 -6.13
C PRO A 30 5.56 8.12 -6.60
N PHE A 31 4.53 8.94 -6.46
CA PHE A 31 3.15 8.55 -6.71
C PHE A 31 2.47 9.51 -7.67
N TYR A 32 2.18 9.01 -8.86
CA TYR A 32 1.38 9.76 -9.82
C TYR A 32 -0.11 9.72 -9.44
N TYR A 33 -0.72 10.89 -9.25
CA TYR A 33 -2.07 11.06 -8.71
C TYR A 33 -3.20 10.28 -9.42
N ARG A 34 -2.99 9.82 -10.66
CA ARG A 34 -3.99 9.05 -11.41
C ARG A 34 -4.03 7.57 -11.07
N PHE A 35 -3.08 7.05 -10.30
CA PHE A 35 -3.14 5.68 -9.81
C PHE A 35 -4.33 5.51 -8.86
N THR A 36 -5.19 4.55 -9.17
CA THR A 36 -6.24 4.14 -8.24
C THR A 36 -5.67 3.16 -7.22
N MET A 37 -6.19 3.17 -6.00
CA MET A 37 -5.75 2.21 -4.97
C MET A 37 -6.01 0.76 -5.35
N LYS A 38 -7.00 0.49 -6.22
CA LYS A 38 -7.22 -0.85 -6.78
C LYS A 38 -6.03 -1.29 -7.64
N LEU A 39 -5.56 -0.40 -8.53
CA LEU A 39 -4.41 -0.67 -9.38
C LEU A 39 -3.12 -0.79 -8.56
N VAL A 40 -2.91 0.08 -7.58
CA VAL A 40 -1.77 -0.02 -6.64
C VAL A 40 -1.72 -1.40 -5.99
N ARG A 41 -2.84 -1.87 -5.42
CA ARG A 41 -2.89 -3.19 -4.77
C ARG A 41 -2.61 -4.33 -5.73
N HIS A 42 -3.07 -4.21 -6.97
CA HIS A 42 -2.79 -5.21 -8.01
C HIS A 42 -1.29 -5.30 -8.32
N ILE A 43 -0.64 -4.15 -8.55
CA ILE A 43 0.81 -4.08 -8.79
C ILE A 43 1.58 -4.65 -7.58
N LEU A 44 1.21 -4.27 -6.35
CA LEU A 44 1.86 -4.81 -5.15
C LEU A 44 1.71 -6.33 -5.04
N ALA A 45 0.59 -6.90 -5.47
CA ALA A 45 0.40 -8.35 -5.50
C ALA A 45 1.26 -9.03 -6.58
N GLU A 46 1.31 -8.46 -7.79
CA GLU A 46 2.13 -8.97 -8.90
C GLU A 46 3.62 -9.03 -8.54
N TYR A 47 4.11 -8.05 -7.77
CA TYR A 47 5.49 -7.99 -7.31
C TYR A 47 5.74 -8.71 -5.96
N ASN A 48 4.75 -9.45 -5.44
CA ASN A 48 4.84 -10.18 -4.17
C ASN A 48 5.31 -9.29 -3.00
N ILE A 49 4.74 -8.09 -2.90
CA ILE A 49 5.06 -7.11 -1.87
C ILE A 49 4.17 -7.35 -0.64
N TYR A 50 4.80 -7.64 0.49
CA TYR A 50 4.10 -7.83 1.76
C TYR A 50 3.94 -6.50 2.48
N TYR A 51 2.70 -6.03 2.68
CA TYR A 51 2.41 -4.75 3.35
C TYR A 51 1.29 -4.86 4.37
N THR A 52 1.29 -3.97 5.36
CA THR A 52 0.24 -3.85 6.39
C THR A 52 -0.79 -2.79 6.02
N HIS A 53 -0.36 -1.71 5.39
CA HIS A 53 -1.20 -0.64 4.90
C HIS A 53 -0.50 0.10 3.77
N VAL A 54 -1.29 0.73 2.91
CA VAL A 54 -0.80 1.56 1.83
C VAL A 54 -1.66 2.80 1.74
N LYS A 55 -1.04 3.97 1.61
CA LYS A 55 -1.76 5.24 1.44
C LYS A 55 -0.93 6.22 0.61
N PRO A 56 -1.56 7.02 -0.26
CA PRO A 56 -0.92 8.19 -0.82
C PRO A 56 -0.74 9.26 0.26
N VAL A 57 0.39 9.96 0.22
CA VAL A 57 0.74 11.12 1.05
C VAL A 57 1.44 12.09 0.11
N ASP A 58 0.78 13.19 -0.22
CA ASP A 58 1.27 14.18 -1.19
C ASP A 58 1.64 13.53 -2.54
N ASP A 59 2.87 13.67 -2.99
CA ASP A 59 3.43 13.09 -4.22
C ASP A 59 4.09 11.72 -3.99
N LEU A 60 3.85 11.10 -2.83
CA LEU A 60 4.43 9.82 -2.43
C LEU A 60 3.37 8.76 -2.11
N LEU A 61 3.73 7.50 -2.34
CA LEU A 61 3.00 6.34 -1.87
C LEU A 61 3.75 5.78 -0.68
N LEU A 62 3.11 5.81 0.49
CA LEU A 62 3.63 5.20 1.70
C LEU A 62 3.09 3.79 1.82
N ILE A 63 3.99 2.81 1.83
CA ILE A 63 3.69 1.39 1.97
C ILE A 63 4.28 0.93 3.30
N GLY A 64 3.44 0.76 4.32
CA GLY A 64 3.88 0.33 5.63
C GLY A 64 4.03 -1.18 5.74
N VAL A 65 5.06 -1.63 6.45
CA VAL A 65 5.42 -3.04 6.59
C VAL A 65 5.53 -3.44 8.07
N LYS A 66 5.58 -4.74 8.33
CA LYS A 66 5.55 -5.27 9.72
C LYS A 66 6.88 -5.06 10.44
N ASP A 67 7.99 -5.26 9.75
CA ASP A 67 9.34 -5.24 10.29
C ASP A 67 10.37 -4.83 9.23
N LYS A 68 11.60 -4.59 9.70
CA LYS A 68 12.74 -4.14 8.88
C LYS A 68 13.20 -5.18 7.86
N ILE A 69 12.98 -6.47 8.11
CA ILE A 69 13.39 -7.52 7.17
C ILE A 69 12.49 -7.47 5.93
N ILE A 70 11.18 -7.37 6.14
CA ILE A 70 10.22 -7.21 5.04
C ILE A 70 10.44 -5.89 4.30
N GLU A 71 10.76 -4.81 5.03
CA GLU A 71 11.13 -3.53 4.42
C GLU A 71 12.26 -3.69 3.40
N GLN A 72 13.38 -4.30 3.80
CA GLN A 72 14.53 -4.53 2.94
C GLN A 72 14.24 -5.48 1.78
N GLN A 73 13.44 -6.51 2.00
CA GLN A 73 13.01 -7.43 0.93
C GLN A 73 12.16 -6.70 -0.11
N ASN A 74 11.20 -5.89 0.34
CA ASN A 74 10.32 -5.13 -0.55
C ASN A 74 11.08 -4.03 -1.30
N GLU A 75 12.04 -3.36 -0.65
CA GLU A 75 12.92 -2.37 -1.31
C GLU A 75 13.66 -2.98 -2.52
N ARG A 76 14.10 -4.23 -2.41
CA ARG A 76 14.79 -4.93 -3.52
C ARG A 76 13.84 -5.39 -4.64
N ARG A 77 12.58 -5.65 -4.32
CA ARG A 77 11.59 -6.17 -5.27
C ARG A 77 10.83 -5.07 -6.00
N LEU A 78 10.60 -3.95 -5.33
CA LEU A 78 9.76 -2.87 -5.82
C LEU A 78 10.62 -1.75 -6.37
N LEU A 79 10.65 -1.62 -7.70
CA LEU A 79 11.35 -0.54 -8.38
C LEU A 79 10.88 0.83 -7.88
N CYS A 80 11.81 1.79 -7.83
CA CYS A 80 11.54 3.12 -7.27
C CYS A 80 10.46 3.88 -8.06
N ASP A 81 10.49 3.77 -9.37
CA ASP A 81 9.67 4.52 -10.32
C ASP A 81 8.37 3.81 -10.74
N ILE A 82 8.05 2.66 -10.15
CA ILE A 82 6.92 1.83 -10.57
C ILE A 82 5.54 2.52 -10.48
N PHE A 83 5.41 3.55 -9.65
CA PHE A 83 4.19 4.36 -9.50
C PHE A 83 4.31 5.75 -10.14
N ASP A 84 5.23 5.91 -11.09
CA ASP A 84 5.40 7.14 -11.85
C ASP A 84 4.39 7.27 -13.02
N ARG A 85 4.44 8.41 -13.69
CA ARG A 85 3.58 8.69 -14.85
C ARG A 85 3.80 7.70 -15.99
N ARG A 86 5.03 7.22 -16.22
CA ARG A 86 5.36 6.33 -17.34
C ARG A 86 4.72 4.96 -17.12
N HIS A 87 4.91 4.38 -15.94
CA HIS A 87 4.36 3.08 -15.56
C HIS A 87 2.84 3.09 -15.46
N TYR A 88 2.23 4.22 -15.08
CA TYR A 88 0.77 4.35 -15.08
C TYR A 88 0.15 3.95 -16.43
N TYR A 89 0.70 4.45 -17.54
CA TYR A 89 0.16 4.14 -18.87
C TYR A 89 0.40 2.67 -19.27
N LEU A 90 1.51 2.07 -18.83
CA LEU A 90 1.80 0.65 -19.04
C LEU A 90 0.76 -0.23 -18.33
N PHE A 91 0.58 -0.03 -17.02
CA PHE A 91 -0.34 -0.82 -16.22
C PHE A 91 -1.81 -0.57 -16.58
N ARG A 92 -2.18 0.66 -16.95
CA ARG A 92 -3.54 0.96 -17.42
C ARG A 92 -3.87 0.17 -18.69
N ARG A 93 -2.93 0.11 -19.65
CA ARG A 93 -3.10 -0.64 -20.90
C ARG A 93 -3.20 -2.14 -20.64
N GLN A 94 -2.35 -2.67 -19.76
CA GLN A 94 -2.37 -4.08 -19.37
C GLN A 94 -3.69 -4.46 -18.69
N ALA A 95 -4.18 -3.63 -17.75
CA ALA A 95 -5.46 -3.86 -17.08
C ALA A 95 -6.64 -3.87 -18.07
N GLN A 96 -6.64 -2.99 -19.06
CA GLN A 96 -7.66 -2.97 -20.13
C GLN A 96 -7.62 -4.25 -20.98
N TYR A 97 -6.42 -4.72 -21.34
CA TYR A 97 -6.27 -5.96 -22.09
C TYR A 97 -6.79 -7.18 -21.30
N LEU A 98 -6.42 -7.29 -20.02
CA LEU A 98 -6.88 -8.38 -19.15
C LEU A 98 -8.40 -8.37 -19.00
N SER A 99 -9.03 -7.20 -18.85
CA SER A 99 -10.49 -7.12 -18.74
C SER A 99 -11.23 -7.55 -20.01
N ARG A 100 -10.64 -7.34 -21.19
CA ARG A 100 -11.26 -7.75 -22.46
C ARG A 100 -11.15 -9.26 -22.65
N ARG A 101 -9.96 -9.83 -22.41
CA ARG A 101 -9.72 -11.26 -22.51
C ARG A 101 -10.56 -12.08 -21.54
N SER A 102 -10.88 -11.57 -20.35
CA SER A 102 -11.77 -12.26 -19.41
C SER A 102 -13.22 -12.32 -19.88
N ASN A 103 -13.67 -11.38 -20.73
CA ASN A 103 -15.02 -11.39 -21.29
C ASN A 103 -15.11 -12.37 -22.48
N ASP A 104 -14.06 -12.44 -23.30
CA ASP A 104 -14.00 -13.33 -24.48
C ASP A 104 -13.95 -14.84 -24.11
N ILE A 105 -13.70 -15.19 -22.85
CA ILE A 105 -13.67 -16.59 -22.36
C ILE A 105 -15.04 -17.01 -21.79
N GLN A 106 -15.98 -16.08 -21.63
CA GLN A 106 -17.33 -16.33 -21.10
C GLN A 106 -18.43 -16.39 -22.17
N GLU A 107 -18.09 -16.20 -23.44
CA GLU A 107 -18.96 -16.47 -24.62
C GLU A 107 -18.59 -17.82 -25.26
#